data_AF-A0A0K2B418-F1
#
_entry.id   AF-A0A0K2B418-F1
#
_cell.length_a   1.000
_cell.length_b   1.000
_cell.length_c   1.000
_cell.angle_alpha   90.00
_cell.angle_beta   90.00
_cell.angle_gamma   90.00
#
_symmetry.space_group_name_H-M   'P 1'
#
loop_
_entity.id
_entity.type
_entity.pdbx_description
1 polymer ?
#
loop_
_entity_poly.entity_id
_entity_poly.type
_entity_poly.pdbx_seq_one_letter_code
_entity_poly.pdbx_strand_id
1 'polypeptide(L)' 'MTDSHSLEPVATFCGNCDCGCPQLFVDPSAPTERRIVLTDDFGQRVQMSADQFSSLVDEAKQGRLDGIALP' A
#
# COMPACT_ATOMS: atom_id res chain seq x y z
N MET A 1 18.52 3.99 6.57
CA MET A 1 17.56 3.00 7.11
C MET A 1 16.47 3.82 7.78
N THR A 2 15.38 4.09 7.08
CA THR A 2 14.25 4.83 7.66
C THR A 2 13.59 3.97 8.72
N ASP A 3 13.61 4.47 9.94
CA ASP A 3 13.12 3.83 11.15
C ASP A 3 11.64 3.45 10.98
N SER A 4 11.32 2.15 11.00
CA SER A 4 9.95 1.63 10.85
C SER A 4 9.05 1.92 12.06
N HIS A 5 9.53 2.70 13.03
CA HIS A 5 8.90 2.88 14.35
C HIS A 5 7.74 3.89 14.39
N SER A 6 7.24 4.36 13.24
CA SER A 6 6.09 5.27 13.19
C SER A 6 5.10 5.00 12.06
N LEU A 7 5.24 3.90 11.33
CA LEU A 7 4.26 3.53 10.32
C LEU A 7 2.99 3.01 11.00
N GLU A 8 1.87 3.68 10.74
CA GLU A 8 0.57 3.26 11.21
C GLU A 8 0.00 2.20 10.25
N PRO A 9 -0.23 0.95 10.69
CA PRO A 9 -0.72 -0.10 9.81
C PRO A 9 -2.19 0.11 9.46
N VAL A 10 -2.53 -0.08 8.19
CA VAL A 10 -3.90 0.04 7.66
C VAL A 10 -4.44 -1.32 7.24
N ALA A 11 -3.68 -2.07 6.45
CA ALA A 11 -4.11 -3.36 5.92
C ALA A 11 -2.91 -4.28 5.65
N THR A 12 -3.16 -5.58 5.70
CA THR A 12 -2.22 -6.63 5.30
C THR A 12 -2.92 -7.53 4.29
N PHE A 13 -2.26 -7.80 3.16
CA PHE A 13 -2.84 -8.51 2.02
C PHE A 13 -2.21 -9.91 1.89
N CYS A 14 -2.55 -10.83 2.79
CA CYS A 14 -2.06 -12.21 2.74
C CYS A 14 -3.02 -13.13 1.99
N GLY A 15 -2.45 -14.08 1.23
CA GLY A 15 -3.17 -15.26 0.75
C GLY A 15 -3.10 -16.40 1.77
N ASN A 16 -3.03 -17.65 1.30
CA ASN A 16 -3.01 -18.84 2.15
C ASN A 16 -1.65 -19.16 2.79
N CYS A 17 -0.67 -18.26 2.73
CA CYS A 17 0.60 -18.42 3.43
C CYS A 17 1.06 -17.11 4.06
N ASP A 18 1.75 -17.22 5.20
CA ASP A 18 2.37 -16.09 5.92
C ASP A 18 3.81 -15.83 5.44
N CYS A 19 4.07 -16.04 4.14
CA CYS A 19 5.41 -16.02 3.53
C CYS A 19 6.07 -14.61 3.43
N GLY A 20 5.49 -13.60 4.07
CA GLY A 20 5.65 -12.20 3.70
C GLY A 20 4.44 -11.75 2.88
N CYS A 21 3.83 -10.64 3.30
CA CYS A 21 2.61 -10.15 2.68
C CYS A 21 2.77 -8.68 2.31
N PRO A 22 2.15 -8.24 1.21
CA PRO A 22 2.01 -6.83 0.97
C PRO A 22 1.28 -6.15 2.14
N GLN A 23 1.72 -4.95 2.51
CA GLN A 23 1.17 -4.20 3.64
C GLN A 23 0.99 -2.74 3.27
N LEU A 24 -0.09 -2.14 3.77
CA LEU A 24 -0.41 -0.74 3.61
C LEU A 24 -0.25 -0.02 4.94
N PHE A 25 0.44 1.12 4.91
CA PHE A 25 0.67 1.97 6.07
C PHE A 25 0.44 3.46 5.76
N VAL A 26 0.27 4.24 6.82
CA VAL A 26 0.40 5.71 6.82
C VAL A 26 1.70 6.08 7.54
N ASP A 27 2.51 6.95 6.94
CA ASP A 27 3.69 7.56 7.54
C ASP A 27 3.37 9.01 7.95
N PRO A 28 3.00 9.27 9.22
CA PRO A 28 2.61 10.61 9.68
C PRO A 28 3.78 11.59 9.64
N SER A 29 5.02 11.10 9.61
CA SER A 29 6.23 11.92 9.56
C SER A 29 6.64 12.31 8.14
N ALA A 30 6.10 11.63 7.13
CA ALA A 30 6.43 11.88 5.73
C ALA A 30 5.78 13.17 5.18
N PRO A 31 6.42 13.80 4.17
CA PRO A 31 5.79 14.83 3.35
C PRO A 31 4.46 14.33 2.79
N THR A 32 3.52 15.25 2.57
CA THR A 32 2.15 14.93 2.13
C THR A 32 2.13 14.12 0.83
N GLU A 33 3.13 14.31 -0.03
CA GLU A 33 3.29 13.64 -1.33
C GLU A 33 3.76 12.17 -1.21
N ARG A 34 4.14 11.71 -0.01
CA ARG A 34 4.75 10.39 0.24
C ARG A 34 4.19 9.70 1.50
N ARG A 35 3.02 10.13 1.96
CA ARG A 35 2.44 9.72 3.24
C ARG A 35 1.86 8.30 3.24
N ILE A 36 1.38 7.82 2.10
CA ILE A 36 0.87 6.45 1.98
C ILE A 36 2.01 5.53 1.55
N VAL A 37 2.17 4.41 2.25
CA VAL A 37 3.24 3.44 2.02
C VAL A 37 2.64 2.08 1.72
N LEU A 38 2.92 1.53 0.54
CA LEU A 38 2.61 0.14 0.18
C LEU A 38 3.93 -0.63 0.08
N THR A 39 4.05 -1.75 0.77
CA THR A 39 5.16 -2.68 0.63
C THR A 39 4.69 -3.97 -0.03
N ASP A 40 5.56 -4.61 -0.80
CA ASP A 40 5.34 -5.98 -1.29
C ASP A 40 6.13 -7.01 -0.46
N ASP A 41 5.95 -8.29 -0.79
CA ASP A 41 6.61 -9.44 -0.18
C ASP A 41 8.09 -9.62 -0.62
N PHE A 42 8.53 -8.89 -1.64
CA PHE A 42 9.92 -8.87 -2.11
C PHE A 42 10.74 -7.70 -1.52
N GLY A 43 10.13 -6.87 -0.67
CA GLY A 43 10.77 -5.72 -0.04
C GLY A 43 10.74 -4.44 -0.88
N GLN A 44 9.99 -4.40 -1.97
CA GLN A 44 9.71 -3.18 -2.70
C GLN A 44 8.79 -2.27 -1.88
N ARG A 45 8.92 -0.96 -2.12
CA ARG A 45 8.16 0.07 -1.42
C ARG A 45 7.69 1.13 -2.39
N VAL A 46 6.40 1.38 -2.41
CA VAL A 46 5.77 2.50 -3.12
C VAL A 46 5.33 3.54 -2.09
N GLN A 47 5.66 4.80 -2.34
CA GLN A 47 5.18 5.94 -1.55
C GLN A 47 4.35 6.86 -2.44
N MET A 48 3.22 7.34 -1.94
CA MET A 48 2.34 8.24 -2.68
C MET A 48 1.59 9.19 -1.75
N SER A 49 0.96 10.21 -2.31
CA SER A 49 0.07 11.09 -1.55
C SER A 49 -1.24 10.37 -1.19
N ALA A 50 -1.97 10.91 -0.21
CA ALA A 50 -3.31 10.45 0.10
C ALA A 50 -4.27 10.63 -1.09
N ASP A 51 -4.12 11.71 -1.85
CA ASP A 51 -4.95 11.99 -3.05
C ASP A 51 -4.71 10.96 -4.16
N GLN A 52 -3.44 10.60 -4.41
CA GLN A 52 -3.10 9.56 -5.38
C GLN A 52 -3.66 8.20 -4.96
N PHE A 53 -3.56 7.87 -3.66
CA PHE A 53 -4.15 6.64 -3.14
C PHE A 53 -5.68 6.64 -3.23
N SER A 54 -6.35 7.78 -2.99
CA SER A 54 -7.80 7.91 -3.15
C SER A 54 -8.23 7.61 -4.59
N SER A 55 -7.55 8.15 -5.58
CA SER A 55 -7.83 7.85 -6.99
C SER A 55 -7.64 6.36 -7.30
N LEU A 56 -6.58 5.72 -6.79
CA LEU A 56 -6.38 4.28 -6.95
C LEU A 56 -7.56 3.48 -6.38
N VAL A 57 -8.03 3.84 -5.18
CA VAL A 57 -9.17 3.21 -4.53
C VAL A 57 -10.47 3.41 -5.33
N ASP A 58 -10.68 4.59 -5.91
CA ASP A 58 -11.87 4.87 -6.70
C ASP A 58 -11.87 4.10 -8.03
N GLU A 59 -10.72 3.95 -8.69
CA GLU A 59 -10.58 3.10 -9.89
C GLU A 59 -10.76 1.62 -9.56
N ALA A 60 -10.23 1.16 -8.41
CA ALA A 60 -10.42 -0.20 -7.93
C ALA A 60 -11.91 -0.49 -7.65
N LYS A 61 -12.62 0.42 -6.98
CA LYS A 61 -14.07 0.30 -6.70
C LYS A 61 -14.92 0.32 -7.96
N GLN A 62 -14.44 0.94 -9.05
CA GLN A 62 -15.09 0.90 -10.36
C GLN A 62 -14.81 -0.40 -11.13
N GLY A 63 -14.03 -1.33 -10.56
CA GLY A 63 -13.66 -2.60 -11.20
C GLY A 63 -12.61 -2.44 -12.31
N ARG A 64 -11.96 -1.27 -12.45
CA ARG A 64 -11.00 -1.05 -13.55
C ARG A 64 -9.74 -1.88 -13.43
N LEU A 65 -9.41 -2.32 -12.21
CA LEU A 65 -8.23 -3.13 -11.94
C LEU A 65 -8.52 -4.64 -12.04
N ASP A 66 -9.79 -5.05 -12.16
CA ASP A 66 -10.19 -6.47 -12.12
C ASP A 66 -9.56 -7.27 -13.27
N GLY A 67 -9.43 -6.67 -14.46
CA GLY A 67 -8.79 -7.32 -15.61
C GLY A 67 -7.30 -7.65 -15.43
N ILE A 68 -6.64 -7.08 -14.43
CA ILE A 68 -5.25 -7.39 -14.05
C ILE A 68 -5.22 -8.45 -12.93
N ALA A 69 -6.24 -8.48 -12.07
CA ALA A 69 -6.34 -9.38 -10.93
C ALA A 69 -6.94 -10.75 -11.27
N LEU A 70 -7.61 -10.89 -12.42
CA LEU A 70 -8.14 -12.16 -12.89
C LEU A 70 -7.03 -12.99 -13.57
N PRO A 71 -6.95 -14.31 -13.29
CA PRO A 71 -5.96 -15.21 -13.89
C PRO A 71 -6.13 -15.42 -15.40
#